data_AF-A0A3A3AC72-F1
#
_entry.id   AF-A0A3A3AC72-F1
#
_cell.length_a   1.000
_cell.length_b   1.000
_cell.length_c   1.000
_cell.angle_alpha   90.00
_cell.angle_beta   90.00
_cell.angle_gamma   90.00
#
_symmetry.space_group_name_H-M   'P 1'
#
loop_
_entity.id
_entity.type
_entity.pdbx_description
1 polymer ?
#
loop_
_entity_poly.entity_id
_entity_poly.type
_entity_poly.pdbx_seq_one_letter_code
_entity_poly.pdbx_strand_id
1 'polypeptide(L)'
;MRLLANDDVKYLGPSLAQMIHLFILFVVNSFTLFALFILLIRSLWSLGINTTTIESWEIERHKTLVRRARYFGGYLDGPGGIRIRIKRQEFPYDIGIWGNIKAGMGGSANVLSWFWPFAATPDQRKGLEFETNGFEDPNLSWPPPDPDRIPLPANLYRAAGAFTAPVYNSAHEEIEAFNRRKAEDMKRFNGNTRVRRRKRFQDRFERPDEDESDSEDSGPAHDSGADDGEEAWKNSEGERLRDFGVDEEIEFYDEEDIPLAVLIQQKREQRS
;
A
#
# COMPACT_ATOMS: atom_id res chain seq x y z
N MET A 1 78.30 -37.86 7.59
CA MET A 1 77.46 -37.38 8.70
C MET A 1 77.67 -35.88 8.84
N ARG A 2 76.86 -35.07 8.18
CA ARG A 2 76.74 -33.62 8.45
C ARG A 2 75.27 -33.37 8.74
N LEU A 3 75.05 -32.97 9.98
CA LEU A 3 73.77 -32.77 10.63
C LEU A 3 73.06 -31.55 10.02
N LEU A 4 71.79 -31.79 9.69
CA LEU A 4 70.62 -30.91 9.87
C LEU A 4 70.91 -29.44 10.22
N ALA A 5 70.64 -28.58 9.25
CA ALA A 5 70.16 -27.22 9.49
C ALA A 5 69.21 -26.89 8.34
N ASN A 6 67.96 -27.33 8.50
CA ASN A 6 66.85 -26.92 7.65
C ASN A 6 66.43 -25.53 8.16
N ASP A 7 67.32 -24.56 8.01
CA ASP A 7 67.12 -23.21 8.48
C ASP A 7 66.24 -22.47 7.46
N ASP A 8 65.16 -21.93 8.00
CA ASP A 8 64.36 -20.84 7.44
C ASP A 8 63.35 -21.20 6.34
N VAL A 9 62.33 -21.98 6.71
CA VAL A 9 60.97 -21.64 6.21
C VAL A 9 60.60 -20.28 6.81
N LYS A 10 61.13 -19.19 6.22
CA LYS A 10 60.73 -17.82 6.55
C LYS A 10 59.24 -17.70 6.26
N TYR A 11 58.42 -17.74 7.30
CA TYR A 11 57.04 -17.29 7.23
C TYR A 11 57.06 -15.80 6.84
N LEU A 12 56.97 -15.52 5.54
CA LEU A 12 56.58 -14.20 5.04
C LEU A 12 55.10 -14.06 5.38
N GLY A 13 54.81 -13.58 6.59
CA GLY A 13 53.46 -13.28 7.02
C GLY A 13 52.76 -12.31 6.05
N PRO A 14 51.42 -12.25 6.09
CA PRO A 14 50.65 -11.39 5.20
C PRO A 14 51.09 -9.93 5.35
N SER A 15 51.17 -9.23 4.23
CA SER A 15 51.54 -7.81 4.23
C SER A 15 50.47 -6.98 4.96
N LEU A 16 50.86 -5.84 5.54
CA LEU A 16 49.92 -4.94 6.22
C LEU A 16 48.75 -4.54 5.30
N ALA A 17 49.00 -4.35 4.00
CA ALA A 17 47.95 -4.08 3.01
C ALA A 17 46.99 -5.27 2.84
N GLN A 18 47.49 -6.51 2.83
CA GLN A 18 46.65 -7.71 2.78
C GLN A 18 45.79 -7.86 4.05
N MET A 19 46.35 -7.55 5.22
CA MET A 19 45.61 -7.59 6.48
C MET A 19 44.50 -6.53 6.54
N ILE A 20 44.79 -5.30 6.08
CA ILE A 20 43.78 -4.24 5.98
C ILE A 20 42.68 -4.66 4.99
N HIS A 21 43.05 -5.17 3.82
CA HIS A 21 42.08 -5.61 2.83
C HIS A 21 41.20 -6.75 3.35
N LEU A 22 41.79 -7.75 4.03
CA LEU A 22 41.05 -8.86 4.63
C LEU A 22 40.08 -8.36 5.70
N PHE A 23 40.51 -7.40 6.53
CA PHE A 23 39.63 -6.78 7.52
C PHE A 23 38.44 -6.06 6.87
N ILE A 24 38.68 -5.25 5.84
CA ILE A 24 37.61 -4.56 5.09
C ILE A 24 36.67 -5.58 4.45
N LEU A 25 37.22 -6.62 3.79
CA LEU A 25 36.45 -7.69 3.17
C LEU A 25 35.58 -8.39 4.21
N PHE A 26 36.12 -8.70 5.39
CA PHE A 26 35.38 -9.33 6.48
C PHE A 26 34.22 -8.47 6.96
N VAL A 27 34.45 -7.16 7.18
CA VAL A 27 33.41 -6.23 7.63
C VAL A 27 32.31 -6.10 6.57
N VAL A 28 32.67 -5.83 5.32
CA VAL A 28 31.71 -5.67 4.22
C VAL A 28 30.94 -6.97 3.96
N ASN A 29 31.63 -8.11 3.95
CA ASN A 29 30.98 -9.42 3.77
C ASN A 29 30.01 -9.71 4.92
N SER A 30 30.39 -9.41 6.17
CA SER A 30 29.48 -9.58 7.32
C SER A 30 28.21 -8.72 7.20
N PHE A 31 28.34 -7.44 6.82
CA PHE A 31 27.18 -6.57 6.61
C PHE A 31 26.30 -7.02 5.44
N THR A 32 26.92 -7.43 4.34
CA THR A 32 26.17 -7.93 3.17
C THR A 32 25.45 -9.24 3.48
N LEU A 33 26.09 -10.21 4.15
CA LEU A 33 25.45 -11.44 4.61
C LEU A 33 24.30 -11.16 5.58
N PHE A 34 24.46 -10.19 6.49
CA PHE A 34 23.40 -9.79 7.41
C PHE A 34 22.19 -9.22 6.65
N ALA A 35 22.41 -8.32 5.68
CA ALA A 35 21.33 -7.78 4.87
C ALA A 35 20.64 -8.87 4.02
N LEU A 36 21.42 -9.76 3.39
CA LEU A 36 20.90 -10.89 2.63
C LEU A 36 20.12 -11.87 3.51
N PHE A 37 20.53 -12.06 4.76
CA PHE A 37 19.83 -12.92 5.72
C PHE A 37 18.45 -12.36 6.08
N ILE A 38 18.34 -11.05 6.32
CA ILE A 38 17.04 -10.40 6.56
C ILE A 38 16.14 -10.56 5.33
N LEU A 39 16.68 -10.32 4.13
CA LEU A 39 15.93 -10.51 2.88
C LEU A 39 15.51 -11.96 2.69
N LEU A 40 16.37 -12.93 3.01
CA LEU A 40 16.07 -14.35 2.93
C LEU A 40 14.90 -14.71 3.85
N ILE A 41 14.92 -14.28 5.12
CA ILE A 41 13.80 -14.52 6.05
C ILE A 41 12.51 -13.94 5.48
N ARG A 42 12.55 -12.70 4.98
CA ARG A 42 11.37 -12.06 4.38
C ARG A 42 10.87 -12.82 3.16
N SER A 43 11.76 -13.29 2.29
CA SER A 43 11.41 -14.11 1.12
C SER A 43 10.83 -15.46 1.50
N LEU A 44 11.37 -16.13 2.53
CA LEU A 44 10.83 -17.39 3.04
C LEU A 44 9.44 -17.22 3.65
N TRP A 45 9.21 -16.13 4.39
CA TRP A 45 7.89 -15.80 4.92
C TRP A 45 6.87 -15.54 3.80
N SER A 46 7.24 -14.72 2.82
CA SER A 46 6.45 -14.44 1.62
C SER A 46 6.12 -15.71 0.82
N LEU A 47 7.09 -16.62 0.68
CA LEU A 47 6.91 -17.92 0.05
C LEU A 47 5.96 -18.82 0.86
N GLY A 48 6.05 -18.80 2.18
CA GLY A 48 5.23 -19.62 3.07
C GLY A 48 3.73 -19.27 3.04
N ILE A 49 3.39 -18.01 2.77
CA ILE A 49 1.99 -17.50 2.69
C ILE A 49 1.55 -17.33 1.23
N ASN A 50 2.44 -17.56 0.27
CA ASN A 50 2.21 -17.32 -1.17
C ASN A 50 1.76 -15.89 -1.46
N THR A 51 2.40 -14.92 -0.80
CA THR A 51 2.05 -13.50 -0.93
C THR A 51 3.21 -12.75 -1.55
N THR A 52 2.97 -12.03 -2.64
CA THR A 52 3.94 -11.11 -3.23
C THR A 52 4.12 -9.86 -2.37
N THR A 53 5.17 -9.09 -2.63
CA THR A 53 5.36 -7.83 -1.90
C THR A 53 4.17 -6.89 -2.10
N ILE A 54 3.64 -6.76 -3.32
CA ILE A 54 2.51 -5.87 -3.64
C ILE A 54 1.24 -6.30 -2.89
N GLU A 55 0.96 -7.60 -2.86
CA GLU A 55 -0.20 -8.14 -2.14
C GLU A 55 -0.09 -7.94 -0.63
N SER A 56 1.12 -8.02 -0.05
CA SER A 56 1.33 -7.71 1.38
C SER A 56 0.86 -6.29 1.71
N TRP A 57 1.21 -5.31 0.87
CA TRP A 57 0.74 -3.93 1.04
C TRP A 57 -0.78 -3.80 0.86
N GLU A 58 -1.37 -4.58 -0.05
CA GLU A 58 -2.81 -4.54 -0.30
C GLU A 58 -3.61 -5.20 0.84
N ILE A 59 -3.10 -6.29 1.43
CA ILE A 59 -3.66 -6.90 2.64
C ILE A 59 -3.63 -5.90 3.79
N GLU A 60 -2.50 -5.23 4.01
CA GLU A 60 -2.38 -4.20 5.05
C GLU A 60 -3.36 -3.05 4.81
N ARG A 61 -3.47 -2.56 3.57
CA ARG A 61 -4.47 -1.54 3.23
C ARG A 61 -5.87 -2.02 3.52
N HIS A 62 -6.26 -3.20 3.05
CA HIS A 62 -7.61 -3.71 3.28
C HIS A 62 -7.91 -3.83 4.77
N LYS A 63 -6.95 -4.30 5.58
CA LYS A 63 -7.06 -4.32 7.04
C LYS A 63 -7.29 -2.92 7.64
N THR A 64 -6.70 -1.87 7.07
CA THR A 64 -6.97 -0.48 7.50
C THR A 64 -8.35 0.01 7.07
N LEU A 65 -8.79 -0.33 5.86
CA LEU A 65 -10.11 0.04 5.35
C LEU A 65 -11.24 -0.66 6.11
N VAL A 66 -11.07 -1.93 6.46
CA VAL A 66 -12.01 -2.67 7.30
C VAL A 66 -12.13 -2.04 8.69
N ARG A 67 -10.99 -1.66 9.30
CA ARG A 67 -10.99 -0.96 10.59
C ARG A 67 -11.72 0.37 10.52
N ARG A 68 -11.47 1.16 9.47
CA ARG A 68 -12.18 2.42 9.22
C ARG A 68 -13.67 2.19 8.99
N ALA A 69 -14.03 1.22 8.15
CA ALA A 69 -15.42 0.92 7.85
C ALA A 69 -16.18 0.50 9.11
N ARG A 70 -15.57 -0.27 10.01
CA ARG A 70 -16.18 -0.67 11.28
C ARG A 70 -16.60 0.52 12.15
N TYR A 71 -15.79 1.59 12.15
CA TYR A 71 -16.12 2.83 12.84
C TYR A 71 -17.37 3.49 12.24
N PHE A 72 -17.45 3.59 10.92
CA PHE A 72 -18.59 4.16 10.18
C PHE A 72 -19.74 3.15 9.93
N GLY A 73 -19.96 2.20 10.85
CA GLY A 73 -21.09 1.26 10.77
C GLY A 73 -21.00 0.20 9.64
N GLY A 74 -19.81 -0.05 9.13
CA GLY A 74 -19.50 -1.07 8.12
C GLY A 74 -19.45 -0.57 6.67
N TYR A 75 -19.58 0.75 6.44
CA TYR A 75 -19.60 1.36 5.11
C TYR A 75 -18.54 2.46 5.01
N LEU A 76 -17.97 2.65 3.81
CA LEU A 76 -17.15 3.81 3.48
C LEU A 76 -17.75 4.57 2.30
N ASP A 77 -17.65 5.90 2.38
CA ASP A 77 -18.10 6.78 1.31
C ASP A 77 -17.05 6.87 0.20
N GLY A 78 -17.51 6.59 -1.02
CA GLY A 78 -16.78 6.77 -2.26
C GLY A 78 -17.17 8.08 -2.98
N PRO A 79 -16.38 8.47 -3.98
CA PRO A 79 -16.66 9.66 -4.77
C PRO A 79 -18.05 9.60 -5.43
N GLY A 80 -18.82 10.69 -5.29
CA GLY A 80 -20.19 10.76 -5.82
C GLY A 80 -21.27 10.21 -4.89
N GLY A 81 -20.98 10.04 -3.58
CA GLY A 81 -21.97 9.60 -2.58
C GLY A 81 -22.24 8.10 -2.60
N ILE A 82 -21.37 7.31 -3.24
CA ILE A 82 -21.51 5.86 -3.34
C ILE A 82 -21.03 5.25 -2.02
N ARG A 83 -21.93 4.58 -1.29
CA ARG A 83 -21.57 3.84 -0.07
C ARG A 83 -21.13 2.43 -0.42
N ILE A 84 -19.92 2.08 -0.01
CA ILE A 84 -19.32 0.75 -0.26
C ILE A 84 -19.22 0.03 1.07
N ARG A 85 -19.85 -1.14 1.14
CA ARG A 85 -19.73 -2.00 2.31
C ARG A 85 -18.39 -2.71 2.25
N ILE A 86 -17.51 -2.45 3.22
CA ILE A 86 -16.22 -3.12 3.31
C ILE A 86 -16.34 -4.23 4.34
N LYS A 87 -16.10 -5.46 3.90
CA LYS A 87 -16.02 -6.63 4.76
C LYS A 87 -14.58 -7.11 4.81
N ARG A 88 -14.19 -7.69 5.96
CA ARG A 88 -12.94 -8.46 6.06
C ARG A 88 -12.96 -9.56 4.99
N GLN A 89 -11.91 -9.62 4.19
CA GLN A 89 -11.73 -10.62 3.15
C GLN A 89 -10.39 -11.31 3.41
N GLU A 90 -10.40 -12.65 3.42
CA GLU A 90 -9.17 -13.43 3.58
C GLU A 90 -8.38 -13.51 2.26
N PHE A 91 -7.06 -13.65 2.37
CA PHE A 91 -6.18 -13.68 1.21
C PHE A 91 -6.43 -14.96 0.38
N PRO A 92 -6.72 -14.87 -0.94
CA PRO A 92 -7.23 -16.01 -1.70
C PRO A 92 -6.18 -17.03 -2.13
N TYR A 93 -4.91 -16.62 -2.25
CA TYR A 93 -3.85 -17.45 -2.84
C TYR A 93 -3.03 -18.27 -1.81
N ASP A 94 -3.39 -18.21 -0.53
CA ASP A 94 -2.81 -19.09 0.50
C ASP A 94 -3.49 -20.46 0.47
N ILE A 95 -2.83 -21.43 -0.19
CA ILE A 95 -3.28 -22.83 -0.33
C ILE A 95 -2.61 -23.77 0.70
N GLY A 96 -1.98 -23.20 1.73
CA GLY A 96 -1.25 -23.89 2.78
C GLY A 96 0.25 -24.03 2.50
N ILE A 97 1.06 -24.10 3.57
CA ILE A 97 2.53 -23.96 3.54
C ILE A 97 3.21 -24.79 2.43
N TRP A 98 2.87 -26.08 2.32
CA TRP A 98 3.48 -26.95 1.30
C TRP A 98 3.03 -26.60 -0.13
N GLY A 99 1.73 -26.29 -0.30
CA GLY A 99 1.18 -25.86 -1.58
C GLY A 99 1.81 -24.54 -2.04
N ASN A 100 1.95 -23.60 -1.11
CA ASN A 100 2.57 -22.29 -1.31
C ASN A 100 4.04 -22.41 -1.73
N ILE A 101 4.84 -23.20 -1.01
CA ILE A 101 6.24 -23.43 -1.36
C ILE A 101 6.34 -24.10 -2.74
N LYS A 102 5.52 -25.13 -3.00
CA LYS A 102 5.49 -25.81 -4.30
C LYS A 102 5.13 -24.84 -5.43
N ALA A 103 4.12 -23.99 -5.24
CA ALA A 103 3.72 -22.99 -6.22
C ALA A 103 4.84 -21.98 -6.50
N GLY A 104 5.49 -21.45 -5.46
CA GLY A 104 6.60 -20.51 -5.61
C GLY A 104 7.88 -21.12 -6.19
N MET A 105 8.10 -22.43 -5.99
CA MET A 105 9.27 -23.15 -6.52
C MET A 105 9.02 -23.84 -7.88
N GLY A 106 8.09 -23.31 -8.67
CA GLY A 106 7.84 -23.78 -10.05
C GLY A 106 6.92 -24.98 -10.16
N GLY A 107 6.05 -25.21 -9.18
CA GLY A 107 5.01 -26.25 -9.21
C GLY A 107 5.51 -27.68 -9.03
N SER A 108 6.81 -27.90 -8.86
CA SER A 108 7.40 -29.23 -8.69
C SER A 108 7.56 -29.60 -7.21
N ALA A 109 7.35 -30.87 -6.88
CA ALA A 109 7.68 -31.42 -5.55
C ALA A 109 9.18 -31.76 -5.42
N ASN A 110 9.97 -31.49 -6.46
CA ASN A 110 11.38 -31.87 -6.53
C ASN A 110 12.25 -30.80 -5.87
N VAL A 111 12.49 -30.94 -4.56
CA VAL A 111 13.28 -29.98 -3.76
C VAL A 111 14.67 -29.70 -4.36
N LEU A 112 15.32 -30.71 -4.96
CA LEU A 112 16.63 -30.53 -5.59
C LEU A 112 16.59 -29.57 -6.79
N SER A 113 15.48 -29.55 -7.53
CA SER A 113 15.32 -28.64 -8.67
C SER A 113 15.08 -27.19 -8.25
N TRP A 114 14.63 -26.94 -7.02
CA TRP A 114 14.38 -25.59 -6.53
C TRP A 114 15.66 -24.75 -6.41
N PHE A 115 16.79 -25.41 -6.15
CA PHE A 115 18.10 -24.77 -6.08
C PHE A 115 18.84 -24.75 -7.41
N TRP A 116 18.22 -25.28 -8.48
CA TRP A 116 18.84 -25.38 -9.80
C TRP A 116 18.38 -24.21 -10.69
N PRO A 117 19.25 -23.24 -11.00
CA PRO A 117 18.84 -22.02 -11.72
C PRO A 117 18.40 -22.27 -13.17
N PHE A 118 18.72 -23.45 -13.73
CA PHE A 118 18.32 -23.85 -15.08
C PHE A 118 17.17 -24.88 -15.06
N ALA A 119 16.40 -24.93 -13.97
CA ALA A 119 15.24 -25.81 -13.89
C ALA A 119 14.16 -25.33 -14.85
N ALA A 120 13.37 -26.28 -15.38
CA ALA A 120 12.23 -25.94 -16.22
C ALA A 120 11.21 -25.13 -15.40
N THR A 121 10.85 -23.95 -15.90
CA THR A 121 9.80 -23.14 -15.31
C THR A 121 8.41 -23.60 -15.79
N PRO A 122 7.35 -23.35 -15.00
CA PRO A 122 5.98 -23.55 -15.47
C PRO A 122 5.70 -22.80 -16.77
N ASP A 123 4.78 -23.34 -17.57
CA ASP A 123 4.34 -22.71 -18.81
C ASP A 123 3.77 -21.30 -18.54
N GLN A 124 4.19 -20.31 -19.33
CA GLN A 124 3.81 -18.90 -19.17
C GLN A 124 2.29 -18.68 -19.24
N ARG A 125 1.59 -19.55 -19.97
CA ARG A 125 0.12 -19.52 -20.11
C ARG A 125 -0.61 -19.73 -18.79
N LYS A 126 0.02 -20.41 -17.82
CA LYS A 126 -0.53 -20.67 -16.49
C LYS A 126 -0.35 -19.50 -15.52
N GLY A 127 0.31 -18.42 -15.91
CA GLY A 127 0.58 -17.26 -15.04
C GLY A 127 -0.62 -16.31 -14.82
N LEU A 128 -1.77 -16.57 -15.45
CA LEU A 128 -2.99 -15.77 -15.29
C LEU A 128 -3.99 -16.38 -14.30
N GLU A 129 -3.85 -17.67 -14.02
CA GLU A 129 -4.76 -18.42 -13.16
C GLU A 129 -3.95 -19.05 -12.03
N PHE A 130 -4.31 -18.71 -10.81
CA PHE A 130 -3.68 -19.23 -9.61
C PHE A 130 -4.69 -20.07 -8.83
N GLU A 131 -4.21 -21.12 -8.17
CA GLU A 131 -5.05 -21.91 -7.27
C GLU A 131 -5.53 -21.04 -6.11
N THR A 132 -6.83 -21.09 -5.83
CA THR A 132 -7.45 -20.36 -4.73
C THR A 132 -7.88 -21.30 -3.62
N ASN A 133 -7.89 -20.78 -2.40
CA ASN A 133 -8.20 -21.55 -1.20
C ASN A 133 -9.70 -21.83 -0.97
N GLY A 134 -10.58 -21.17 -1.74
CA GLY A 134 -12.03 -21.36 -1.69
C GLY A 134 -12.67 -20.96 -0.36
N PHE A 135 -12.06 -20.04 0.39
CA PHE A 135 -12.64 -19.49 1.62
C PHE A 135 -13.74 -18.47 1.35
N GLU A 136 -13.49 -17.57 0.42
CA GLU A 136 -14.40 -16.50 0.02
C GLU A 136 -15.31 -16.93 -1.14
N ASP A 137 -16.39 -16.18 -1.35
CA ASP A 137 -17.29 -16.35 -2.50
C ASP A 137 -16.49 -16.15 -3.81
N PRO A 138 -16.58 -17.07 -4.79
CA PRO A 138 -15.93 -16.91 -6.11
C PRO A 138 -16.28 -15.62 -6.85
N ASN A 139 -17.38 -14.95 -6.49
CA ASN A 139 -17.79 -13.69 -7.10
C ASN A 139 -17.05 -12.46 -6.53
N LEU A 140 -16.29 -12.62 -5.43
CA LEU A 140 -15.50 -11.54 -4.85
C LEU A 140 -14.20 -11.37 -5.65
N SER A 141 -13.97 -10.16 -6.14
CA SER A 141 -12.71 -9.81 -6.79
C SER A 141 -11.61 -9.59 -5.77
N TRP A 142 -10.42 -10.13 -6.04
CA TRP A 142 -9.18 -9.69 -5.42
C TRP A 142 -8.36 -8.89 -6.45
N PRO A 143 -7.80 -7.71 -6.10
CA PRO A 143 -7.86 -7.04 -4.80
C PRO A 143 -9.25 -6.47 -4.47
N PRO A 144 -9.56 -6.23 -3.18
CA PRO A 144 -10.81 -5.61 -2.77
C PRO A 144 -10.97 -4.20 -3.37
N PRO A 145 -12.20 -3.75 -3.67
CA PRO A 145 -12.42 -2.43 -4.24
C PRO A 145 -12.14 -1.31 -3.23
N ASP A 146 -11.07 -0.54 -3.48
CA ASP A 146 -10.68 0.63 -2.67
C ASP A 146 -11.62 1.83 -2.97
N PRO A 147 -12.37 2.38 -1.99
CA PRO A 147 -13.24 3.54 -2.21
C PRO A 147 -12.47 4.78 -2.70
N ASP A 148 -11.22 4.93 -2.26
CA ASP A 148 -10.34 6.06 -2.62
C ASP A 148 -9.80 5.99 -4.06
N ARG A 149 -9.90 4.82 -4.71
CA ARG A 149 -9.39 4.60 -6.08
C ARG A 149 -10.47 4.64 -7.15
N ILE A 150 -11.74 4.78 -6.75
CA ILE A 150 -12.85 4.81 -7.69
C ILE A 150 -12.80 6.11 -8.49
N PRO A 151 -12.83 6.05 -9.83
CA PRO A 151 -12.87 7.26 -10.64
C PRO A 151 -14.17 8.01 -10.37
N LEU A 152 -14.11 9.34 -10.28
CA LEU A 152 -15.32 10.15 -10.24
C LEU A 152 -16.15 9.87 -11.51
N PRO A 153 -17.48 9.72 -11.39
CA PRO A 153 -18.32 9.49 -12.56
C PRO A 153 -18.19 10.65 -13.54
N ALA A 154 -17.95 10.34 -14.82
CA ALA A 154 -17.69 11.33 -15.88
C ALA A 154 -18.80 12.39 -16.05
N ASN A 155 -20.01 12.10 -15.57
CA ASN A 155 -21.16 13.02 -15.65
C ASN A 155 -20.98 14.30 -14.81
N LEU A 156 -20.21 14.26 -13.72
CA LEU A 156 -19.86 15.47 -12.95
C LEU A 156 -19.04 16.47 -13.78
N TYR A 157 -18.18 15.98 -14.68
CA TYR A 157 -17.36 16.83 -15.56
C TYR A 157 -18.09 17.28 -16.83
N ARG A 158 -19.09 16.50 -17.30
CA ARG A 158 -19.89 16.86 -18.49
C ARG A 158 -20.87 17.98 -18.21
N ALA A 159 -21.39 18.10 -16.99
CA ALA A 159 -22.29 19.19 -16.60
C ALA A 159 -21.63 20.59 -16.71
N ALA A 160 -20.30 20.66 -16.67
CA ALA A 160 -19.54 21.92 -16.63
C ALA A 160 -18.99 22.40 -17.99
N GLY A 161 -19.40 21.82 -19.13
CA GLY A 161 -19.02 22.33 -20.47
C GLY A 161 -17.52 22.43 -20.75
N ALA A 162 -16.67 21.83 -19.92
CA ALA A 162 -15.24 22.14 -19.84
C ALA A 162 -14.42 21.69 -21.08
N PHE A 163 -15.00 20.85 -21.94
CA PHE A 163 -14.34 20.30 -23.14
C PHE A 163 -15.06 20.63 -24.46
N THR A 164 -16.17 21.38 -24.44
CA THR A 164 -16.75 21.92 -25.68
C THR A 164 -16.01 23.20 -26.02
N ALA A 165 -15.13 23.15 -27.03
CA ALA A 165 -14.54 24.36 -27.56
C ALA A 165 -15.66 25.26 -28.12
N PRO A 166 -15.80 26.50 -27.65
CA PRO A 166 -16.72 27.45 -28.26
C PRO A 166 -16.35 27.64 -29.73
N VAL A 167 -17.33 27.49 -30.62
CA VAL A 167 -17.15 27.72 -32.06
C VAL A 167 -17.21 29.22 -32.30
N TYR A 168 -16.15 29.79 -32.88
CA TYR A 168 -16.08 31.22 -33.22
C TYR A 168 -16.38 31.44 -34.70
N ASN A 169 -17.02 32.56 -35.02
CA ASN A 169 -17.44 32.86 -36.40
C ASN A 169 -16.32 33.47 -37.25
N SER A 170 -15.25 33.94 -36.62
CA SER A 170 -14.12 34.56 -37.31
C SER A 170 -12.77 34.20 -36.67
N ALA A 171 -11.71 34.16 -37.49
CA ALA A 171 -10.35 33.87 -37.02
C ALA A 171 -9.83 34.93 -36.02
N HIS A 172 -10.25 36.18 -36.17
CA HIS A 172 -9.86 37.26 -35.25
C HIS A 172 -10.43 37.02 -33.84
N GLU A 173 -11.70 36.64 -33.76
CA GLU A 173 -12.39 36.35 -32.50
C GLU A 173 -11.80 35.12 -31.79
N GLU A 174 -11.38 34.11 -32.56
CA GLU A 174 -10.67 32.94 -32.03
C GLU A 174 -9.31 33.31 -31.42
N ILE A 175 -8.53 34.15 -32.11
CA ILE A 175 -7.22 34.63 -31.62
C ILE A 175 -7.38 35.47 -30.36
N GLU A 176 -8.39 36.34 -30.30
CA GLU A 176 -8.65 37.18 -29.12
C GLU A 176 -9.10 36.33 -27.93
N ALA A 177 -10.01 35.38 -28.14
CA ALA A 177 -10.45 34.47 -27.09
C ALA A 177 -9.30 33.58 -26.58
N PHE A 178 -8.41 33.14 -27.47
CA PHE A 178 -7.21 32.40 -27.11
C PHE A 178 -6.25 33.26 -26.27
N ASN A 179 -6.00 34.50 -26.69
CA ASN A 179 -5.15 35.44 -25.96
C ASN A 179 -5.72 35.77 -24.57
N ARG A 180 -7.04 35.91 -24.45
CA ARG A 180 -7.72 36.12 -23.16
C ARG A 180 -7.53 34.93 -22.23
N ARG A 181 -7.78 33.70 -22.71
CA ARG A 181 -7.53 32.48 -21.93
C ARG A 181 -6.07 32.34 -21.52
N LYS A 182 -5.13 32.63 -22.43
CA LYS A 182 -3.69 32.63 -22.14
C LYS A 182 -3.33 33.65 -21.06
N ALA A 183 -3.91 34.84 -21.08
CA ALA A 183 -3.70 35.86 -20.04
C ALA A 183 -4.28 35.43 -18.68
N GLU A 184 -5.46 34.81 -18.65
CA GLU A 184 -6.07 34.26 -17.44
C GLU A 184 -5.25 33.11 -16.85
N ASP A 185 -4.77 32.18 -17.68
CA ASP A 185 -3.91 31.08 -17.23
C ASP A 185 -2.53 31.57 -16.76
N MET A 186 -1.95 32.59 -17.38
CA MET A 186 -0.72 33.23 -16.88
C MET A 186 -0.94 33.88 -15.50
N LYS A 187 -2.11 34.48 -15.25
CA LYS A 187 -2.46 35.01 -13.92
C LYS A 187 -2.61 33.90 -12.88
N ARG A 188 -3.21 32.76 -13.26
CA ARG A 188 -3.30 31.56 -12.39
C ARG A 188 -1.94 30.97 -12.07
N PHE A 189 -1.04 30.96 -13.06
CA PHE A 189 0.31 30.42 -12.91
C PHE A 189 1.19 31.29 -12.01
N ASN A 190 1.09 32.62 -12.12
CA ASN A 190 1.86 33.55 -11.28
C ASN A 190 1.42 33.58 -9.81
N GLY A 191 0.22 33.08 -9.48
CA GLY A 191 -0.30 33.09 -8.10
C GLY A 191 0.16 31.93 -7.22
N ASN A 192 0.71 30.84 -7.76
CA ASN A 192 1.04 29.66 -6.94
C ASN A 192 2.10 28.75 -7.59
N THR A 193 3.37 29.16 -7.55
CA THR A 193 4.54 28.48 -8.15
C THR A 193 4.96 27.17 -7.43
N ARG A 194 4.06 26.47 -6.76
CA ARG A 194 4.32 25.12 -6.25
C ARG A 194 3.55 24.12 -7.08
N VAL A 195 4.28 23.19 -7.72
CA VAL A 195 3.72 21.93 -8.23
C VAL A 195 2.68 21.42 -7.23
N ARG A 196 1.40 21.45 -7.61
CA ARG A 196 0.31 20.92 -6.77
C ARG A 196 0.44 19.39 -6.73
N ARG A 197 1.32 18.89 -5.87
CA ARG A 197 1.24 17.51 -5.38
C ARG A 197 -0.11 17.36 -4.69
N ARG A 198 -0.80 16.23 -4.91
CA ARG A 198 -2.00 15.87 -4.13
C ARG A 198 -1.66 16.03 -2.65
N LYS A 199 -2.38 16.90 -1.93
CA LYS A 199 -2.16 17.08 -0.50
C LYS A 199 -2.53 15.80 0.26
N ARG A 200 -1.91 15.59 1.42
CA ARG A 200 -2.27 14.50 2.35
C ARG A 200 -3.72 14.68 2.81
N PHE A 201 -4.33 13.62 3.32
CA PHE A 201 -5.76 13.59 3.68
C PHE A 201 -6.14 14.71 4.66
N GLN A 202 -5.30 14.97 5.68
CA GLN A 202 -5.43 16.06 6.64
C GLN A 202 -5.57 17.45 6.00
N ASP A 203 -4.62 17.87 5.14
CA ASP A 203 -4.66 19.23 4.53
C ASP A 203 -5.81 19.45 3.53
N ARG A 204 -6.64 18.42 3.27
CA ARG A 204 -7.82 18.52 2.41
C ARG A 204 -9.05 18.99 3.18
N PHE A 205 -9.10 18.70 4.48
CA PHE A 205 -10.14 19.16 5.39
C PHE A 205 -9.80 20.51 6.05
N GLU A 206 -8.52 20.88 6.12
CA GLU A 206 -8.09 22.24 6.53
C GLU A 206 -8.27 23.28 5.40
N ARG A 207 -9.49 23.48 4.89
CA ARG A 207 -9.86 24.78 4.33
C ARG A 207 -10.53 25.58 5.45
N PRO A 208 -9.91 26.67 5.94
CA PRO A 208 -10.65 27.63 6.72
C PRO A 208 -11.68 28.30 5.81
N ASP A 209 -12.92 28.36 6.26
CA ASP A 209 -13.96 29.25 5.73
C ASP A 209 -13.59 30.70 6.06
N GLU A 210 -12.65 31.28 5.32
CA GLU A 210 -12.40 32.72 5.33
C GLU A 210 -12.36 33.21 3.89
N ASP A 211 -13.54 33.62 3.39
CA ASP A 211 -13.74 34.68 2.41
C ASP A 211 -15.26 35.00 2.38
N GLU A 212 -15.77 35.62 3.46
CA GLU A 212 -17.02 36.38 3.42
C GLU A 212 -16.79 37.65 2.57
N SER A 213 -17.19 37.58 1.30
CA SER A 213 -17.52 38.75 0.49
C SER A 213 -19.05 38.79 0.36
N ASP A 214 -19.65 39.79 1.01
CA ASP A 214 -21.06 40.19 0.94
C ASP A 214 -21.71 39.91 -0.42
N SER A 215 -22.70 39.02 -0.44
CA SER A 215 -23.83 39.10 -1.37
C SER A 215 -25.03 38.35 -0.79
N GLU A 216 -26.06 39.12 -0.44
CA GLU A 216 -27.37 38.66 -0.02
C GLU A 216 -28.06 37.89 -1.16
N ASP A 217 -28.42 36.62 -0.96
CA ASP A 217 -29.59 36.01 -1.59
C ASP A 217 -30.09 34.78 -0.79
N SER A 218 -31.41 34.58 -0.81
CA SER A 218 -32.18 33.79 0.15
C SER A 218 -32.45 32.33 -0.26
N GLY A 219 -32.41 31.42 0.73
CA GLY A 219 -33.19 30.17 0.78
C GLY A 219 -32.41 28.83 0.70
N PRO A 220 -33.03 27.69 1.08
CA PRO A 220 -33.40 27.32 2.45
C PRO A 220 -32.60 26.11 2.98
N ALA A 221 -32.67 25.92 4.31
CA ALA A 221 -32.05 24.88 5.12
C ALA A 221 -31.98 23.47 4.48
N HIS A 222 -30.78 22.87 4.53
CA HIS A 222 -30.60 21.43 4.41
C HIS A 222 -29.56 20.94 5.42
N ASP A 223 -30.11 20.37 6.49
CA ASP A 223 -29.67 19.17 7.20
C ASP A 223 -28.32 19.16 7.95
N SER A 224 -28.47 18.79 9.20
CA SER A 224 -27.47 18.51 10.21
C SER A 224 -26.48 17.44 9.73
N GLY A 225 -25.33 17.87 9.22
CA GLY A 225 -24.18 17.00 8.99
C GLY A 225 -23.53 16.64 10.32
N ALA A 226 -23.82 15.43 10.79
CA ALA A 226 -23.21 14.82 11.96
C ALA A 226 -21.67 14.83 11.85
N ASP A 227 -21.08 15.25 12.96
CA ASP A 227 -19.71 15.03 13.42
C ASP A 227 -19.26 13.59 13.13
N ASP A 228 -18.55 13.39 12.01
CA ASP A 228 -18.10 12.07 11.58
C ASP A 228 -16.60 12.10 11.26
N GLY A 229 -15.84 12.04 12.36
CA GLY A 229 -14.64 11.21 12.46
C GLY A 229 -13.35 11.81 11.94
N GLU A 230 -12.73 12.68 12.73
CA GLU A 230 -11.36 12.51 13.26
C GLU A 230 -11.15 13.48 14.44
N GLU A 231 -11.24 13.04 15.70
CA GLU A 231 -10.56 13.76 16.79
C GLU A 231 -10.38 12.88 18.02
N ALA A 232 -9.15 12.37 18.22
CA ALA A 232 -8.63 12.36 19.57
C ALA A 232 -8.22 13.81 19.85
N TRP A 233 -9.09 14.52 20.56
CA TRP A 233 -8.95 15.93 20.94
C TRP A 233 -7.54 16.27 21.41
N LYS A 234 -7.01 17.39 20.91
CA LYS A 234 -5.80 18.04 21.44
C LYS A 234 -6.07 19.51 21.64
N ASN A 235 -5.60 20.08 22.75
CA ASN A 235 -5.64 21.52 22.93
C ASN A 235 -4.57 22.21 22.06
N SER A 236 -4.60 23.54 22.01
CA SER A 236 -3.64 24.37 21.28
C SER A 236 -2.17 24.18 21.71
N GLU A 237 -1.94 23.51 22.84
CA GLU A 237 -0.63 23.20 23.41
C GLU A 237 -0.20 21.73 23.15
N GLY A 238 -1.10 20.89 22.61
CA GLY A 238 -0.83 19.54 22.13
C GLY A 238 -1.15 18.38 23.09
N GLU A 239 -1.71 18.66 24.27
CA GLU A 239 -2.02 17.67 25.32
C GLU A 239 -3.35 16.92 25.06
N ARG A 240 -3.46 15.68 25.55
CA ARG A 240 -4.62 14.78 25.34
C ARG A 240 -5.42 14.57 26.61
N LEU A 241 -6.65 14.05 26.49
CA LEU A 241 -7.52 13.71 27.64
C LEU A 241 -6.87 12.69 28.62
N ARG A 242 -5.98 11.82 28.15
CA ARG A 242 -5.18 10.89 28.99
C ARG A 242 -4.30 11.60 30.02
N ASP A 243 -3.85 12.83 29.73
CA ASP A 243 -2.99 13.61 30.61
C ASP A 243 -3.79 14.21 31.80
N PHE A 244 -5.12 14.23 31.69
CA PHE A 244 -6.07 14.62 32.75
C PHE A 244 -6.62 13.43 33.55
N GLY A 245 -6.06 12.22 33.37
CA GLY A 245 -6.43 11.03 34.13
C GLY A 245 -7.75 10.36 33.70
N VAL A 246 -8.19 10.59 32.46
CA VAL A 246 -9.33 9.91 31.85
C VAL A 246 -8.80 8.78 30.95
N ASP A 247 -9.09 7.52 31.30
CA ASP A 247 -8.55 6.36 30.59
C ASP A 247 -9.26 6.13 29.23
N GLU A 248 -8.49 6.11 28.14
CA GLU A 248 -8.93 5.70 26.79
C GLU A 248 -8.98 4.15 26.63
N GLU A 249 -8.86 3.40 27.73
CA GLU A 249 -8.89 1.94 27.74
C GLU A 249 -10.33 1.41 27.72
N ILE A 250 -10.94 1.39 26.53
CA ILE A 250 -11.69 0.20 26.15
C ILE A 250 -10.82 -0.52 25.13
N GLU A 251 -10.23 -1.61 25.60
CA GLU A 251 -9.35 -2.52 24.87
C GLU A 251 -10.08 -3.05 23.62
N PHE A 252 -9.87 -2.41 22.46
CA PHE A 252 -10.43 -2.83 21.17
C PHE A 252 -9.62 -3.99 20.55
N TYR A 253 -9.44 -5.09 21.31
CA TYR A 253 -8.77 -6.31 20.86
C TYR A 253 -9.63 -7.56 20.99
N ASP A 254 -10.89 -7.49 20.56
CA ASP A 254 -11.74 -8.68 20.42
C ASP A 254 -11.99 -9.03 18.95
N GLU A 255 -10.91 -9.19 18.18
CA GLU A 255 -10.94 -10.15 17.08
C GLU A 255 -9.61 -10.90 17.09
N GLU A 256 -9.64 -12.14 17.57
CA GLU A 256 -8.53 -13.07 17.43
C GLU A 256 -8.12 -13.12 15.95
N ASP A 257 -6.89 -12.73 15.63
CA ASP A 257 -6.31 -12.89 14.29
C ASP A 257 -5.99 -14.39 14.11
N ILE A 258 -7.05 -15.20 13.99
CA ILE A 258 -6.97 -16.65 13.91
C ILE A 258 -6.23 -17.00 12.62
N PRO A 259 -5.10 -17.72 12.68
CA PRO A 259 -4.37 -18.11 11.49
C PRO A 259 -5.26 -18.89 10.53
N LEU A 260 -5.14 -18.66 9.22
CA LEU A 260 -5.95 -19.33 8.20
C LEU A 260 -5.96 -20.86 8.36
N ALA A 261 -4.83 -21.46 8.80
CA ALA A 261 -4.73 -22.88 9.10
C ALA A 261 -5.77 -23.38 10.11
N VAL A 262 -6.10 -22.59 11.13
CA VAL A 262 -7.13 -22.93 12.13
C VAL A 262 -8.53 -22.82 11.52
N LEU A 263 -8.77 -21.84 10.64
CA LEU A 263 -10.01 -21.75 9.88
C LEU A 263 -10.20 -22.92 8.90
N ILE A 264 -9.11 -23.40 8.27
CA ILE A 264 -9.13 -24.62 7.43
C ILE A 264 -9.57 -25.82 8.27
N GLN A 265 -9.05 -25.94 9.48
CA GLN A 265 -9.38 -27.05 10.38
C GLN A 265 -10.86 -27.00 10.82
N GLN A 266 -11.35 -25.84 11.24
CA GLN A 266 -12.75 -25.66 11.64
C GLN A 266 -13.73 -25.93 10.49
N LYS A 267 -13.43 -25.45 9.27
CA LYS A 267 -14.26 -25.71 8.08
C LYS A 267 -14.31 -27.19 7.70
N ARG A 268 -13.23 -27.95 7.97
CA ARG A 268 -13.20 -29.41 7.76
C ARG A 268 -14.07 -30.14 8.78
N GLU A 269 -14.03 -29.72 10.04
CA GLU A 269 -14.86 -30.29 11.13
C GLU A 269 -16.36 -30.01 10.94
N GLN A 270 -16.73 -28.86 10.39
CA GLN A 270 -18.14 -28.53 10.08
C GLN A 270 -18.72 -29.26 8.87
N ARG A 271 -17.88 -29.88 8.03
CA ARG A 271 -18.29 -30.62 6.82
C ARG A 271 -18.33 -32.14 7.02
N SER A 272 -17.85 -32.67 8.15
CA SER A 272 -17.98 -34.08 8.54
C SER A 272 -19.25 -34.32 9.35
#